data_AF-A0A0R3UJM1-F1
#
_entry.id   AF-A0A0R3UJM1-F1
#
_cell.length_a   1.000
_cell.length_b   1.000
_cell.length_c   1.000
_cell.angle_alpha   90.00
_cell.angle_beta   90.00
_cell.angle_gamma   90.00
#
_symmetry.space_group_name_H-M   'P 1'
#
loop_
_entity.id
_entity.type
_entity.pdbx_description
1 polymer ?
#
loop_
_entity_poly.entity_id
_entity_poly.type
_entity_poly.pdbx_seq_one_letter_code
_entity_poly.pdbx_strand_id
1 'polypeptide(L)'
;MVPIVLGAYKEDYDDALPPHSFINVDDFKTIRQLTDYLLYLDRNDTAYAEYFAWKEHGKIYDSFRLDCRLCGFVYQLNEGRVRMPNRDFLKFVDTHELCFNRQLLPLQ
;
A
#
# COMPACT_ATOMS: atom_id res chain seq x y z
N MET A 1 -2.37 -12.50 -9.15
CA MET A 1 -2.79 -11.10 -9.31
C MET A 1 -1.59 -10.20 -9.16
N VAL A 2 -1.52 -9.14 -9.97
CA VAL A 2 -0.49 -8.09 -9.89
C VAL A 2 -1.18 -6.81 -9.40
N PRO A 3 -0.72 -6.18 -8.32
CA PRO A 3 -1.29 -4.93 -7.83
C PRO A 3 -1.05 -3.76 -8.80
N ILE A 4 -2.08 -2.94 -9.00
CA ILE A 4 -1.97 -1.61 -9.62
C ILE A 4 -2.12 -0.59 -8.49
N VAL A 5 -1.11 0.24 -8.28
CA VAL A 5 -1.00 1.14 -7.12
C VAL A 5 -1.05 2.60 -7.52
N LEU A 6 -1.66 3.42 -6.66
CA LEU A 6 -1.83 4.86 -6.84
C LEU A 6 -1.93 5.52 -5.45
N GLY A 7 -1.32 6.70 -5.30
CA GLY A 7 -1.62 7.64 -4.22
C GLY A 7 -0.45 7.98 -3.30
N ALA A 8 0.38 7.01 -2.91
CA ALA A 8 1.62 7.31 -2.17
C ALA A 8 2.71 7.79 -3.13
N TYR A 9 3.80 8.34 -2.59
CA TYR A 9 4.96 8.64 -3.42
C TYR A 9 5.56 7.35 -3.97
N LYS A 10 6.12 7.44 -5.18
CA LYS A 10 6.79 6.30 -5.82
C LYS A 10 7.86 5.69 -4.92
N GLU A 11 8.65 6.53 -4.24
CA GLU A 11 9.71 6.07 -3.34
C GLU A 11 9.16 5.25 -2.17
N ASP A 12 7.96 5.58 -1.66
CA ASP A 12 7.37 4.84 -0.54
C ASP A 12 6.93 3.43 -0.97
N TYR A 13 6.51 3.27 -2.24
CA TYR A 13 6.26 1.95 -2.82
C TYR A 13 7.56 1.17 -3.03
N ASP A 14 8.60 1.82 -3.58
CA ASP A 14 9.88 1.20 -3.85
C ASP A 14 10.59 0.72 -2.56
N ASP A 15 10.43 1.46 -1.46
CA ASP A 15 10.98 1.11 -0.14
C ASP A 15 10.21 -0.03 0.54
N ALA A 16 8.88 -0.09 0.36
CA ALA A 16 8.00 -1.00 1.09
C ALA A 16 7.72 -2.32 0.36
N LEU A 17 7.73 -2.31 -0.98
CA LEU A 17 7.29 -3.43 -1.82
C LEU A 17 8.50 -4.10 -2.49
N PRO A 18 8.43 -5.42 -2.75
CA PRO A 18 9.46 -6.08 -3.55
C PRO A 18 9.59 -5.42 -4.93
N PRO A 19 10.81 -5.23 -5.45
CA PRO A 19 11.02 -4.70 -6.80
C PRO A 19 10.28 -5.52 -7.84
N HIS A 20 9.75 -4.86 -8.88
CA HIS A 20 9.01 -5.49 -9.98
C HIS A 20 7.81 -6.34 -9.55
N SER A 21 7.18 -6.04 -8.40
CA SER A 21 6.00 -6.78 -7.91
C SER A 21 4.66 -6.07 -8.13
N PHE A 22 4.68 -4.83 -8.61
CA PHE A 22 3.51 -3.96 -8.76
C PHE A 22 3.62 -3.08 -10.00
N ILE A 23 2.49 -2.51 -10.42
CA ILE A 23 2.40 -1.50 -11.49
C ILE A 23 2.01 -0.18 -10.84
N ASN A 24 2.90 0.82 -10.87
CA ASN A 24 2.55 2.17 -10.42
C ASN A 24 1.90 2.95 -11.56
N VAL A 25 0.76 3.58 -11.29
CA VAL A 25 0.07 4.43 -12.27
C VAL A 25 0.95 5.61 -12.70
N ASP A 26 1.77 6.15 -11.80
CA ASP A 26 2.63 7.32 -12.05
C ASP A 26 3.78 7.02 -13.04
N ASP A 27 4.04 5.74 -13.34
CA ASP A 27 5.02 5.34 -14.37
C ASP A 27 4.53 5.61 -15.80
N PHE A 28 3.24 5.93 -15.96
CA PHE A 28 2.61 6.18 -17.24
C PHE A 28 2.20 7.65 -17.37
N LYS A 29 2.58 8.29 -18.48
CA LYS A 29 2.24 9.71 -18.72
C LYS A 29 0.75 9.94 -18.92
N THR A 30 -0.01 8.90 -19.27
CA THR A 30 -1.45 8.96 -19.50
C THR A 30 -2.10 7.63 -19.14
N ILE A 31 -3.37 7.68 -18.75
CA ILE A 31 -4.18 6.47 -18.51
C ILE A 31 -4.24 5.57 -19.75
N ARG A 32 -4.21 6.14 -20.96
CA ARG A 32 -4.18 5.35 -22.21
C ARG A 32 -2.93 4.46 -22.27
N GLN A 33 -1.76 4.99 -21.95
CA GLN A 33 -0.51 4.21 -21.95
C GLN A 33 -0.56 3.07 -20.92
N LEU A 34 -1.12 3.33 -19.73
CA LEU A 34 -1.35 2.28 -18.74
C LEU A 34 -2.27 1.20 -19.31
N THR A 35 -3.41 1.57 -19.89
CA THR A 35 -4.36 0.61 -20.47
C THR A 35 -3.74 -0.21 -21.60
N ASP A 36 -2.96 0.42 -22.49
CA ASP A 36 -2.27 -0.27 -23.58
C ASP A 36 -1.24 -1.27 -23.02
N TYR A 37 -0.54 -0.91 -21.94
CA TYR A 37 0.38 -1.81 -21.24
C TYR A 37 -0.33 -2.99 -20.57
N LEU A 38 -1.48 -2.75 -19.92
CA LEU A 38 -2.29 -3.82 -19.34
C LEU A 38 -2.82 -4.79 -20.40
N LEU A 39 -3.24 -4.29 -21.57
CA LEU A 39 -3.65 -5.13 -22.70
C LEU A 39 -2.49 -5.93 -23.29
N TYR A 40 -1.27 -5.38 -23.26
CA TYR A 40 -0.06 -6.13 -23.60
C TYR A 40 0.19 -7.27 -22.62
N LEU A 41 0.11 -7.02 -21.30
CA LEU A 41 0.29 -8.04 -20.28
C LEU A 41 -0.77 -9.15 -20.35
N ASP A 42 -2.03 -8.80 -20.63
CA ASP A 42 -3.12 -9.76 -20.82
C ASP A 42 -2.87 -10.76 -21.97
N ARG A 43 -2.12 -10.33 -22.99
CA ARG A 43 -1.81 -11.13 -24.18
C ARG A 43 -0.43 -11.79 -24.14
N ASN A 44 0.38 -11.51 -23.12
CA ASN A 44 1.74 -11.99 -23.01
C ASN A 44 1.98 -12.61 -21.63
N ASP A 45 1.70 -13.91 -21.54
CA ASP A 45 1.85 -14.70 -20.32
C ASP A 45 3.27 -14.62 -19.73
N THR A 46 4.31 -14.54 -20.58
CA THR A 46 5.69 -14.43 -20.12
C THR A 46 5.92 -13.11 -19.40
N ALA A 47 5.52 -12.00 -20.00
CA ALA A 47 5.65 -10.66 -19.39
C ALA A 47 4.79 -10.53 -18.13
N TYR A 48 3.59 -11.14 -18.11
CA TYR A 48 2.77 -11.19 -16.89
C TYR A 48 3.43 -12.03 -15.79
N ALA A 49 4.05 -13.17 -16.15
CA ALA A 49 4.71 -14.06 -15.20
C ALA A 49 5.93 -13.43 -14.51
N GLU A 50 6.64 -12.53 -15.19
CA GLU A 50 7.81 -11.81 -14.64
C GLU A 50 7.46 -11.04 -13.35
N TYR A 51 6.24 -10.52 -13.21
CA TYR A 51 5.76 -9.85 -12.00
C TYR A 51 5.65 -10.76 -10.77
N PHE A 52 5.86 -12.07 -10.89
CA PHE A 52 5.86 -13.02 -9.78
C PHE A 52 7.25 -13.49 -9.38
N ALA A 53 8.31 -13.08 -10.08
CA ALA A 53 9.70 -13.49 -9.80
C ALA A 53 10.15 -13.12 -8.37
N TRP A 54 9.61 -12.04 -7.79
CA TRP A 54 9.89 -11.64 -6.41
C TRP A 54 9.54 -12.73 -5.38
N LYS A 55 8.60 -13.65 -5.69
CA LYS A 55 8.21 -14.74 -4.78
C LYS A 55 9.33 -15.74 -4.53
N GLU A 56 10.30 -15.83 -5.43
CA GLU A 56 11.48 -16.68 -5.27
C GLU A 56 12.52 -16.07 -4.33
N HIS A 57 12.47 -14.74 -4.14
CA HIS A 57 13.51 -13.96 -3.46
C HIS A 57 13.12 -13.58 -2.02
N GLY A 58 11.94 -13.97 -1.54
CA GLY A 58 11.50 -13.63 -0.18
C GLY A 58 10.28 -14.43 0.28
N LYS A 59 10.12 -14.50 1.61
CA LYS A 59 8.90 -15.02 2.24
C LYS A 59 8.15 -13.85 2.85
N ILE A 60 6.85 -13.76 2.56
CA ILE A 60 5.97 -12.87 3.29
C ILE A 60 5.82 -13.44 4.70
N TYR A 61 6.39 -12.74 5.68
CA TYR A 61 6.16 -13.06 7.08
C TYR A 61 4.81 -12.50 7.50
N ASP A 62 3.75 -13.30 7.36
CA ASP A 62 2.47 -13.01 8.00
C ASP A 62 2.58 -13.27 9.51
N SER A 63 3.30 -12.39 10.20
CA SER A 63 3.44 -12.42 11.67
C SER A 63 2.39 -11.55 12.36
N PHE A 64 1.54 -10.87 11.58
CA PHE A 64 0.55 -9.96 12.12
C PHE A 64 -0.72 -10.76 12.41
N ARG A 65 -0.75 -11.41 13.58
CA ARG A 65 -1.99 -11.82 14.25
C ARG A 65 -2.78 -10.58 14.65
N LEU A 66 -3.33 -9.89 13.64
CA LEU A 66 -4.17 -8.71 13.79
C LEU A 66 -5.38 -9.05 14.66
N ASP A 67 -5.87 -10.28 14.55
CA ASP A 67 -6.87 -10.88 15.43
C ASP A 67 -6.45 -10.79 16.91
N CYS A 68 -5.25 -11.30 17.25
CA CYS A 68 -4.79 -11.27 18.64
C CYS A 68 -4.47 -9.86 19.13
N ARG A 69 -3.85 -9.01 18.29
CA ARG A 69 -3.54 -7.62 18.66
C ARG A 69 -4.81 -6.80 18.88
N LEU A 70 -5.80 -6.95 18.01
CA LEU A 70 -7.09 -6.29 18.13
C LEU A 70 -7.83 -6.78 19.38
N CYS A 71 -7.90 -8.09 19.61
CA CYS A 71 -8.51 -8.65 20.82
C CYS A 71 -7.83 -8.14 22.10
N GLY A 72 -6.49 -8.08 22.13
CA GLY A 72 -5.74 -7.53 23.26
C GLY A 72 -6.02 -6.05 23.50
N PHE A 73 -6.09 -5.25 22.43
CA PHE A 73 -6.46 -3.84 22.52
C PHE A 73 -7.90 -3.66 23.03
N VAL A 74 -8.87 -4.40 22.49
CA VAL A 74 -10.28 -4.35 22.92
C VAL A 74 -10.43 -4.77 24.38
N TYR A 75 -9.71 -5.79 24.82
CA TYR A 75 -9.69 -6.20 26.22
C TYR A 75 -9.20 -5.07 27.13
N GLN A 76 -8.06 -4.45 26.79
CA GLN A 76 -7.52 -3.32 27.56
C GLN A 76 -8.46 -2.11 27.56
N LEU A 77 -9.19 -1.89 26.47
CA LEU A 77 -10.18 -0.83 26.36
C LEU A 77 -11.37 -1.09 27.29
N ASN A 78 -11.90 -2.31 27.30
CA ASN A 78 -13.01 -2.70 28.17
C ASN A 78 -12.64 -2.64 29.65
N GLU A 79 -11.39 -2.95 29.99
CA GLU A 79 -10.82 -2.82 31.34
C GLU A 79 -10.47 -1.37 31.71
N GLY A 80 -10.63 -0.41 30.80
CA GLY A 80 -10.30 1.00 31.03
C GLY A 80 -8.79 1.29 31.15
N ARG A 81 -7.93 0.33 30.79
CA ARG A 81 -6.46 0.48 30.84
C ARG A 81 -5.94 1.34 29.72
N VAL A 82 -6.64 1.34 28.58
CA VAL A 82 -6.40 2.25 27.46
C VAL A 82 -7.68 3.01 27.13
N ARG A 83 -7.53 4.21 26.60
CA ARG A 83 -8.65 5.01 26.07
C ARG A 83 -8.49 5.14 24.57
N MET A 84 -9.59 5.10 23.83
CA MET A 84 -9.52 5.48 22.42
C MET A 84 -9.08 6.94 22.32
N PRO A 85 -8.15 7.27 21.42
CA PRO A 85 -7.87 8.66 21.08
C PRO A 85 -9.17 9.35 20.64
N ASN A 86 -9.20 10.68 20.77
CA ASN A 86 -10.35 11.48 20.34
C ASN A 86 -10.72 11.10 18.89
N ARG A 87 -11.97 10.68 18.67
CA ARG A 87 -12.51 10.29 17.35
C ARG A 87 -12.82 11.51 16.47
N ASP A 88 -12.16 12.62 16.72
CA ASP A 88 -12.25 13.77 15.86
C ASP A 88 -11.57 13.41 14.55
N PHE A 89 -12.37 13.29 13.49
CA PHE A 89 -11.88 13.01 12.16
C PHE A 89 -10.81 14.02 11.73
N LEU A 90 -10.93 15.28 12.16
CA LEU A 90 -9.97 16.32 11.81
C LEU A 90 -8.57 16.02 12.34
N LYS A 91 -8.43 15.33 13.48
CA LYS A 91 -7.13 14.87 13.97
C LYS A 91 -6.54 13.75 13.12
N PHE A 92 -7.39 12.90 12.55
CA PHE A 92 -6.94 11.80 11.71
C PHE A 92 -6.43 12.27 10.34
N VAL A 93 -6.94 13.40 9.84
CA VAL A 93 -6.49 14.00 8.57
C VAL A 93 -5.58 15.21 8.77
N ASP A 94 -5.18 15.51 10.00
CA ASP A 94 -4.26 16.61 10.28
C ASP A 94 -2.86 16.25 9.79
N THR A 95 -2.40 16.99 8.78
CA THR A 95 -1.09 16.81 8.17
C THR A 95 0.06 17.03 9.15
N HIS A 96 -0.15 17.79 10.24
CA HIS A 96 0.87 18.02 11.27
C HIS A 96 1.02 16.84 12.22
N GLU A 97 -0.04 16.05 12.43
CA GLU A 97 -0.05 14.86 13.30
C GLU A 97 0.33 13.59 12.54
N LEU A 98 0.04 13.53 11.23
CA LEU A 98 0.29 12.36 10.39
C LEU A 98 1.77 12.15 10.00
N CYS A 99 2.70 12.98 10.49
CA CYS A 99 4.12 12.93 10.15
C CYS A 99 4.41 12.89 8.63
N PHE A 100 3.47 13.36 7.79
CA PHE A 100 3.69 13.53 6.36
C PHE A 100 4.55 14.79 6.15
N ASN A 101 5.86 14.63 6.34
CA ASN A 101 6.82 15.72 6.11
C ASN A 101 6.98 16.06 4.61
N ARG A 102 6.32 15.31 3.71
CA ARG A 102 6.29 15.59 2.27
C ARG A 102 4.91 16.11 1.87
N GLN A 103 4.92 17.08 0.97
CA GLN A 103 3.73 17.78 0.49
C GLN A 103 2.99 16.93 -0.54
N LEU A 104 1.78 16.44 -0.19
CA LEU A 104 1.00 15.49 -1.01
C LEU A 104 1.06 15.84 -2.51
N LEU A 105 1.34 14.83 -3.34
CA LEU A 105 1.33 15.02 -4.79
C LEU A 105 -0.06 15.50 -5.23
N PRO A 106 -0.13 16.53 -6.10
CA PRO A 106 -1.41 16.94 -6.67
C PRO A 106 -2.01 15.77 -7.44
N LEU A 107 -3.30 15.52 -7.24
CA LEU A 107 -4.07 14.61 -8.08
C LEU A 107 -4.10 15.21 -9.50
N GLN A 108 -3.30 14.65 -10.42
CA GLN A 108 -3.28 15.04 -11.83
C GLN A 108 -4.46 14.44 -12.59
#